data_AF-U6D6B2-F1
#
_entry.id   AF-U6D6B2-F1
#
_cell.length_a   1.000
_cell.length_b   1.000
_cell.length_c   1.000
_cell.angle_alpha   90.00
_cell.angle_beta   90.00
_cell.angle_gamma   90.00
#
_symmetry.space_group_name_H-M   'P 1'
#
loop_
_entity.id
_entity.type
_entity.pdbx_description
1 polymer ?
#
loop_
_entity_poly.entity_id
_entity_poly.type
_entity_poly.pdbx_seq_one_letter_code
_entity_poly.pdbx_strand_id
1 'polypeptide(L)'
;PATGQALPSVPGLVLGPEPVQVDGLQFHPTADGVLVSAAGTAVKLWDVAKQQPLTELAAHGDLVQGVVWSRDGALVGTTCKDKQLRIFDPRTKPGASQSTEAHRNSKDGRLAWTGTQEQLVSTGFNQMREREVKLWDTRHFSSALASLSLDTSPGSLLPLLDPDSGLLILAGKGESQLYCYEVAPQQPALSPVTQCLLENVLRGAVLVPRRALAVMGCEVLRVLQLSDTAVVPVSYHVPRKAVEFHEDLFPDTAGCVPASDPHAWWAGSNQQVQKVSLHPAHRPYPSFTSCLVPPLEPTPDAAPPAAAVPADTPGGDVDPSEGFSSPLSSLTSPCTPSSLGPSLSSSSGIGTSPSQRSLQSLLGPSSKFRHAQGTVLHRDSHITNLKGLNLTTPGESDGFCANRLRVAVPLLSSGGGG
;
A
#
# COMPACT_ATOMS: atom_id res chain seq x y z
N PRO A 1 -8.44 15.10 -7.38
CA PRO A 1 -8.11 15.68 -8.70
C PRO A 1 -8.56 14.74 -9.84
N ALA A 2 -9.28 15.28 -10.82
CA ALA A 2 -9.45 14.60 -12.11
C ALA A 2 -8.08 14.48 -12.79
N THR A 3 -7.91 13.51 -13.68
CA THR A 3 -6.67 13.32 -14.46
C THR A 3 -6.28 14.64 -15.15
N GLY A 4 -5.11 15.18 -14.80
CA GLY A 4 -4.55 16.38 -15.42
C GLY A 4 -4.64 17.69 -14.61
N GLN A 5 -5.31 17.73 -13.45
CA GLN A 5 -5.25 18.91 -12.58
C GLN A 5 -3.90 18.99 -11.86
N ALA A 6 -3.25 20.16 -11.93
CA ALA A 6 -2.05 20.46 -11.16
C ALA A 6 -2.36 20.40 -9.65
N LEU A 7 -1.41 19.88 -8.86
CA LEU A 7 -1.51 19.98 -7.40
C LEU A 7 -1.54 21.46 -7.00
N PRO A 8 -2.34 21.84 -5.98
CA PRO A 8 -2.38 23.21 -5.50
C PRO A 8 -0.98 23.66 -5.06
N SER A 9 -0.59 24.89 -5.45
CA SER A 9 0.73 25.47 -5.16
C SER A 9 0.89 25.95 -3.72
N VAL A 10 -0.21 26.03 -2.97
CA VAL A 10 -0.27 26.47 -1.58
C VAL A 10 -0.98 25.40 -0.76
N PRO A 11 -0.52 25.08 0.47
CA PRO A 11 -1.23 24.14 1.32
C PRO A 11 -2.65 24.66 1.63
N GLY A 12 -3.65 23.78 1.52
CA GLY A 12 -5.01 24.12 1.90
C GLY A 12 -5.19 24.35 3.41
N LEU A 13 -4.27 23.81 4.22
CA LEU A 13 -4.25 23.92 5.68
C LEU A 13 -2.84 23.61 6.20
N VAL A 14 -2.46 24.20 7.34
CA VAL A 14 -1.16 24.01 8.00
C VAL A 14 -1.37 23.54 9.43
N LEU A 15 -0.58 22.55 9.86
CA LEU A 15 -0.52 22.05 11.25
C LEU A 15 0.87 22.37 11.83
N GLY A 16 0.95 22.78 13.08
CA GLY A 16 2.22 23.11 13.75
C GLY A 16 2.31 24.57 14.22
N PRO A 17 3.52 25.12 14.41
CA PRO A 17 4.84 24.60 13.97
C PRO A 17 5.38 23.43 14.80
N GLU A 18 6.26 22.63 14.20
CA GLU A 18 7.08 21.63 14.90
C GLU A 18 8.52 22.14 15.06
N PRO A 19 9.22 21.81 16.18
CA PRO A 19 10.56 22.31 16.46
C PRO A 19 11.65 21.64 15.60
N VAL A 20 11.34 20.49 15.01
CA VAL A 20 12.24 19.69 14.18
C VAL A 20 11.46 19.14 12.98
N GLN A 21 12.18 18.57 12.00
CA GLN A 21 11.59 17.97 10.83
C GLN A 21 10.58 16.86 11.22
N VAL A 22 9.45 16.83 10.51
CA VAL A 22 8.46 15.77 10.60
C VAL A 22 8.91 14.60 9.73
N ASP A 23 9.17 13.46 10.36
CA ASP A 23 9.73 12.26 9.70
C ASP A 23 8.69 11.14 9.53
N GLY A 24 7.53 11.26 10.17
CA GLY A 24 6.41 10.32 10.03
C GLY A 24 5.07 11.03 9.97
N LEU A 25 4.25 10.70 8.97
CA LEU A 25 2.87 11.17 8.81
C LEU A 25 1.95 10.02 8.45
N GLN A 26 0.81 9.89 9.12
CA GLN A 26 -0.20 8.92 8.73
C GLN A 26 -1.62 9.40 9.02
N PHE A 27 -2.47 9.41 7.98
CA PHE A 27 -3.91 9.57 8.17
C PHE A 27 -4.48 8.39 8.93
N HIS A 28 -5.46 8.66 9.79
CA HIS A 28 -6.20 7.64 10.51
C HIS A 28 -6.93 6.71 9.52
N PRO A 29 -6.95 5.39 9.75
CA PRO A 29 -7.47 4.43 8.78
C PRO A 29 -9.00 4.42 8.68
N THR A 30 -9.70 4.90 9.71
CA THR A 30 -11.17 4.81 9.79
C THR A 30 -11.89 6.14 10.00
N ALA A 31 -11.19 7.20 10.42
CA ALA A 31 -11.80 8.46 10.81
C ALA A 31 -11.30 9.56 9.89
N ASP A 32 -12.21 10.37 9.36
CA ASP A 32 -11.82 11.52 8.56
C ASP A 32 -11.15 12.56 9.45
N GLY A 33 -10.14 13.28 8.93
CA GLY A 33 -9.60 14.46 9.62
C GLY A 33 -8.77 14.18 10.87
N VAL A 34 -8.41 12.91 11.14
CA VAL A 34 -7.43 12.54 12.16
C VAL A 34 -6.10 12.20 11.50
N LEU A 35 -5.01 12.76 12.01
CA LEU A 35 -3.65 12.56 11.50
C LEU A 35 -2.71 12.33 12.69
N VAL A 36 -1.74 11.41 12.54
CA VAL A 36 -0.59 11.32 13.46
C VAL A 36 0.65 11.87 12.77
N SER A 37 1.47 12.61 13.52
CA SER A 37 2.78 13.08 13.09
C SER A 37 3.87 12.71 14.09
N ALA A 38 5.05 12.33 13.61
CA ALA A 38 6.25 12.12 14.40
C ALA A 38 7.34 13.11 14.00
N ALA A 39 7.91 13.82 14.98
CA ALA A 39 8.97 14.80 14.79
C ALA A 39 9.97 14.72 15.96
N GLY A 40 11.20 14.28 15.67
CA GLY A 40 12.19 14.04 16.74
C GLY A 40 11.71 12.97 17.73
N THR A 41 11.57 13.33 19.00
CA THR A 41 11.10 12.43 20.07
C THR A 41 9.60 12.52 20.33
N ALA A 42 8.92 13.46 19.66
CA ALA A 42 7.51 13.77 19.86
C ALA A 42 6.62 13.06 18.84
N VAL A 43 5.46 12.61 19.29
CA VAL A 43 4.39 12.09 18.43
C VAL A 43 3.10 12.78 18.81
N LYS A 44 2.46 13.44 17.85
CA LYS A 44 1.24 14.23 18.05
C LYS A 44 0.11 13.69 17.20
N LEU A 45 -1.08 13.72 17.77
CA LEU A 45 -2.32 13.41 17.06
C LEU A 45 -3.08 14.72 16.83
N TRP A 46 -3.64 14.87 15.64
CA TRP A 46 -4.24 16.12 15.19
C TRP A 46 -5.72 15.93 14.86
N ASP A 47 -6.51 16.92 15.28
CA ASP A 47 -7.77 17.24 14.62
C ASP A 47 -7.44 18.21 13.49
N VAL A 48 -7.39 17.68 12.27
CA VAL A 48 -7.03 18.44 11.07
C VAL A 48 -8.04 19.56 10.81
N ALA A 49 -9.31 19.36 11.15
CA ALA A 49 -10.35 20.37 10.97
C ALA A 49 -10.11 21.59 11.86
N LYS A 50 -9.71 21.35 13.10
CA LYS A 50 -9.47 22.40 14.09
C LYS A 50 -8.06 22.98 14.04
N GLN A 51 -7.14 22.36 13.31
CA GLN A 51 -5.71 22.72 13.30
C GLN A 51 -5.09 22.67 14.69
N GLN A 52 -5.55 21.75 15.54
CA GLN A 52 -5.10 21.61 16.92
C GLN A 52 -4.73 20.17 17.23
N PRO A 53 -3.72 19.95 18.11
CA PRO A 53 -3.42 18.62 18.59
C PRO A 53 -4.55 18.12 19.50
N LEU A 54 -5.02 16.88 19.27
CA LEU A 54 -5.92 16.16 20.16
C LEU A 54 -5.16 15.70 21.42
N THR A 55 -3.96 15.18 21.22
CA THR A 55 -3.01 14.84 22.30
C THR A 55 -1.59 14.79 21.75
N GLU A 56 -0.64 14.94 22.63
CA GLU A 56 0.75 14.55 22.42
C GLU A 56 1.02 13.27 23.20
N LEU A 57 1.68 12.29 22.59
CA LEU A 57 2.10 11.07 23.26
C LEU A 57 3.32 11.37 24.14
N ALA A 58 3.49 10.61 25.22
CA ALA A 58 4.65 10.76 26.09
C ALA A 58 5.95 10.66 25.28
N ALA A 59 6.86 11.61 25.52
CA ALA A 59 8.10 11.73 24.75
C ALA A 59 8.90 10.43 24.75
N HIS A 60 9.45 10.09 23.58
CA HIS A 60 10.32 8.93 23.41
C HIS A 60 11.71 9.23 23.97
N GLY A 61 12.47 8.18 24.31
CA GLY A 61 13.82 8.34 24.86
C GLY A 61 14.86 8.83 23.84
N ASP A 62 14.53 8.72 22.55
CA ASP A 62 15.35 9.15 21.42
C ASP A 62 14.44 9.37 20.19
N LEU A 63 15.02 9.59 19.00
CA LEU A 63 14.33 9.80 17.73
C LEU A 63 13.33 8.68 17.43
N VAL A 64 12.09 9.08 17.14
CA VAL A 64 11.05 8.20 16.60
C VAL A 64 11.41 7.88 15.15
N GLN A 65 11.43 6.58 14.83
CA GLN A 65 11.84 6.06 13.52
C GLN A 65 10.65 5.62 12.67
N GLY A 66 9.55 5.23 13.31
CA GLY A 66 8.33 4.82 12.64
C GLY A 66 7.11 5.05 13.52
N VAL A 67 5.99 5.34 12.88
CA VAL A 67 4.68 5.53 13.52
C VAL A 67 3.62 4.88 12.65
N VAL A 68 2.74 4.07 13.25
CA VAL A 68 1.70 3.37 12.49
C VAL A 68 0.42 3.15 13.31
N TRP A 69 -0.74 3.44 12.71
CA TRP A 69 -2.06 3.14 13.24
C TRP A 69 -2.36 1.65 13.17
N SER A 70 -2.96 1.11 14.23
CA SER A 70 -3.66 -0.18 14.14
C SER A 70 -4.79 -0.08 13.13
N ARG A 71 -5.16 -1.21 12.53
CA ARG A 71 -6.15 -1.27 11.45
C ARG A 71 -7.49 -0.62 11.81
N ASP A 72 -7.90 -0.77 13.07
CA ASP A 72 -9.13 -0.18 13.60
C ASP A 72 -9.01 1.30 14.01
N GLY A 73 -7.78 1.83 14.02
CA GLY A 73 -7.50 3.19 14.46
C GLY A 73 -7.52 3.38 15.98
N ALA A 74 -7.57 2.31 16.76
CA ALA A 74 -7.61 2.42 18.21
C ALA A 74 -6.23 2.68 18.82
N LEU A 75 -5.16 2.13 18.23
CA LEU A 75 -3.82 2.13 18.77
C LEU A 75 -2.82 2.78 17.80
N VAL A 76 -1.75 3.33 18.37
CA VAL A 76 -0.58 3.80 17.63
C VAL A 76 0.63 2.98 18.07
N GLY A 77 1.30 2.35 17.12
CA GLY A 77 2.59 1.70 17.30
C GLY A 77 3.72 2.64 16.91
N THR A 78 4.79 2.70 17.69
CA THR A 78 5.99 3.48 17.36
C THR A 78 7.26 2.66 17.54
N THR A 79 8.23 2.88 16.65
CA THR A 79 9.62 2.43 16.80
C THR A 79 10.49 3.63 17.13
N CYS A 80 11.48 3.43 17.98
CA CYS A 80 12.38 4.48 18.41
C CYS A 80 13.83 4.00 18.41
N LYS A 81 14.73 4.93 18.18
CA LYS A 81 16.19 4.73 18.22
C LYS A 81 16.68 4.28 19.60
N ASP A 82 15.89 4.49 20.66
CA ASP A 82 16.09 3.90 21.99
C ASP A 82 15.85 2.38 22.05
N LYS A 83 15.59 1.75 20.89
CA LYS A 83 15.37 0.31 20.65
C LYS A 83 14.01 -0.20 21.11
N GLN A 84 13.18 0.66 21.70
CA GLN A 84 11.87 0.27 22.15
C GLN A 84 10.84 0.39 21.02
N LEU A 85 10.00 -0.62 20.94
CA LEU A 85 8.71 -0.58 20.28
C LEU A 85 7.66 -0.30 21.35
N ARG A 86 6.81 0.70 21.11
CA ARG A 86 5.75 1.12 22.03
C ARG A 86 4.39 1.03 21.37
N ILE A 87 3.40 0.67 22.16
CA ILE A 87 1.98 0.75 21.79
C ILE A 87 1.33 1.81 22.67
N PHE A 88 0.55 2.68 22.05
CA PHE A 88 -0.21 3.72 22.71
C PHE A 88 -1.69 3.55 22.41
N ASP A 89 -2.52 3.74 23.44
CA ASP A 89 -3.92 4.07 23.28
C ASP A 89 -4.08 5.58 23.53
N PRO A 90 -4.07 6.41 22.48
CA PRO A 90 -4.02 7.86 22.62
C PRO A 90 -5.27 8.46 23.28
N ARG A 91 -6.40 7.75 23.27
CA ARG A 91 -7.67 8.24 23.84
C ARG A 91 -7.78 7.93 25.33
N THR A 92 -7.05 6.92 25.80
CA THR A 92 -7.02 6.55 27.22
C THR A 92 -6.00 7.39 27.99
N LYS A 93 -4.76 7.49 27.50
CA LYS A 93 -3.71 8.28 28.14
C LYS A 93 -2.55 8.59 27.16
N PRO A 94 -1.79 9.67 27.39
CA PRO A 94 -0.59 9.98 26.61
C PRO A 94 0.53 8.93 26.71
N GLY A 95 0.64 8.23 27.84
CA GLY A 95 1.71 7.25 28.09
C GLY A 95 1.51 5.93 27.36
N ALA A 96 2.59 5.27 26.97
CA ALA A 96 2.55 3.95 26.34
C ALA A 96 1.74 2.97 27.21
N SER A 97 0.84 2.21 26.57
CA SER A 97 0.16 1.10 27.21
C SER A 97 1.11 -0.09 27.38
N GLN A 98 2.00 -0.29 26.40
CA GLN A 98 2.97 -1.38 26.38
C GLN A 98 4.28 -0.92 25.73
N SER A 99 5.39 -1.53 26.12
CA SER A 99 6.72 -1.25 25.57
C SER A 99 7.60 -2.50 25.66
N THR A 100 8.39 -2.74 24.64
CA THR A 100 9.33 -3.87 24.58
C THR A 100 10.55 -3.53 23.71
N GLU A 101 11.69 -4.17 23.96
CA GLU A 101 12.86 -4.01 23.11
C GLU A 101 12.63 -4.77 21.80
N ALA A 102 12.48 -4.05 20.68
CA ALA A 102 12.14 -4.68 19.40
C ALA A 102 13.35 -5.30 18.73
N HIS A 103 14.39 -4.49 18.54
CA HIS A 103 15.59 -4.82 17.81
C HIS A 103 16.81 -4.33 18.60
N ARG A 104 17.86 -5.16 18.71
CA ARG A 104 19.01 -4.86 19.59
C ARG A 104 19.94 -3.77 19.04
N ASN A 105 19.63 -3.24 17.86
CA ASN A 105 20.37 -2.19 17.17
C ASN A 105 19.48 -0.96 17.02
N SER A 106 20.06 0.23 17.14
CA SER A 106 19.37 1.53 17.06
C SER A 106 19.28 2.08 15.63
N LYS A 107 19.65 1.31 14.61
CA LYS A 107 19.36 1.63 13.21
C LYS A 107 17.85 1.75 12.98
N ASP A 108 17.50 2.33 11.83
CA ASP A 108 16.11 2.55 11.41
C ASP A 108 15.26 1.29 11.57
N GLY A 109 14.08 1.48 12.16
CA GLY A 109 13.12 0.43 12.42
C GLY A 109 11.72 0.87 11.99
N ARG A 110 11.00 -0.01 11.30
CA ARG A 110 9.66 0.27 10.75
C ARG A 110 8.62 -0.69 11.27
N LEU A 111 7.36 -0.34 11.07
CA LEU A 111 6.22 -1.11 11.55
C LEU A 111 5.12 -1.21 10.49
N ALA A 112 4.39 -2.33 10.52
CA ALA A 112 3.15 -2.51 9.79
C ALA A 112 2.18 -3.38 10.58
N TRP A 113 0.95 -2.92 10.79
CA TRP A 113 -0.09 -3.73 11.44
C TRP A 113 -0.66 -4.77 10.49
N THR A 114 -0.95 -5.96 11.04
CA THR A 114 -1.55 -7.03 10.25
C THR A 114 -3.06 -6.81 10.06
N GLY A 115 -3.72 -7.79 9.43
CA GLY A 115 -5.17 -7.81 9.34
C GLY A 115 -5.90 -7.92 10.67
N THR A 116 -5.23 -8.38 11.73
CA THR A 116 -5.78 -8.51 13.08
C THR A 116 -5.42 -7.29 13.92
N GLN A 117 -6.26 -6.95 14.91
CA GLN A 117 -6.06 -5.76 15.75
C GLN A 117 -4.84 -5.89 16.68
N GLU A 118 -4.41 -7.13 16.94
CA GLU A 118 -3.44 -7.41 18.00
C GLU A 118 -2.05 -7.76 17.47
N GLN A 119 -1.86 -7.85 16.16
CA GLN A 119 -0.57 -8.26 15.61
C GLN A 119 0.04 -7.18 14.71
N LEU A 120 1.35 -7.05 14.81
CA LEU A 120 2.12 -6.17 13.95
C LEU A 120 3.47 -6.78 13.60
N VAL A 121 4.00 -6.35 12.47
CA VAL A 121 5.34 -6.67 11.99
C VAL A 121 6.26 -5.49 12.28
N SER A 122 7.47 -5.77 12.77
CA SER A 122 8.56 -4.81 12.80
C SER A 122 9.72 -5.25 11.91
N THR A 123 10.39 -4.28 11.31
CA THR A 123 11.68 -4.48 10.64
C THR A 123 12.74 -3.67 11.37
N GLY A 124 13.96 -4.20 11.40
CA GLY A 124 15.09 -3.54 12.04
C GLY A 124 16.36 -4.36 11.88
N PHE A 125 17.28 -4.22 12.83
CA PHE A 125 18.57 -4.92 12.80
C PHE A 125 18.85 -5.62 14.12
N ASN A 126 19.36 -6.84 14.05
CA ASN A 126 19.79 -7.57 15.24
C ASN A 126 21.17 -7.09 15.74
N GLN A 127 21.66 -7.69 16.82
CA GLN A 127 22.94 -7.33 17.43
C GLN A 127 24.15 -7.55 16.48
N MET A 128 24.03 -8.51 15.56
CA MET A 128 25.04 -8.81 14.54
C MET A 128 24.91 -7.93 13.29
N ARG A 129 24.04 -6.91 13.31
CA ARG A 129 23.74 -6.01 12.18
C ARG A 129 23.10 -6.72 10.99
N GLU A 130 22.52 -7.90 11.19
CA GLU A 130 21.67 -8.52 10.18
C GLU A 130 20.30 -7.86 10.22
N ARG A 131 19.69 -7.68 9.05
CA ARG A 131 18.30 -7.25 8.91
C ARG A 131 17.40 -8.33 9.49
N GLU A 132 16.46 -7.92 10.32
CA GLU A 132 15.58 -8.81 11.06
C GLU A 132 14.14 -8.33 10.94
N VAL A 133 13.22 -9.28 10.77
CA VAL A 133 11.77 -9.05 10.75
C VAL A 133 11.14 -9.83 11.89
N LYS A 134 10.30 -9.17 12.68
CA LYS A 134 9.62 -9.77 13.83
C LYS A 134 8.12 -9.61 13.73
N LEU A 135 7.39 -10.63 14.15
CA LEU A 135 5.95 -10.61 14.35
C LEU A 135 5.65 -10.52 15.84
N TRP A 136 4.78 -9.60 16.24
CA TRP A 136 4.42 -9.35 17.63
C TRP A 136 2.93 -9.58 17.86
N ASP A 137 2.56 -9.98 19.08
CA ASP A 137 1.18 -9.94 19.59
C ASP A 137 1.13 -8.91 20.73
N THR A 138 0.31 -7.87 20.61
CA THR A 138 0.15 -6.86 21.65
C THR A 138 -0.47 -7.44 22.91
N ARG A 139 -1.20 -8.56 22.86
CA ARG A 139 -1.66 -9.25 24.08
C ARG A 139 -0.51 -9.93 24.84
N HIS A 140 0.57 -10.26 24.15
CA HIS A 140 1.75 -10.95 24.68
C HIS A 140 3.05 -10.23 24.28
N PHE A 141 3.17 -8.96 24.67
CA PHE A 141 4.17 -8.05 24.10
C PHE A 141 5.60 -8.17 24.66
N SER A 142 5.87 -9.14 25.51
CA SER A 142 7.20 -9.35 26.10
C SER A 142 8.23 -9.92 25.11
N SER A 143 7.77 -10.59 24.05
CA SER A 143 8.64 -11.26 23.07
C SER A 143 7.94 -11.39 21.73
N ALA A 144 8.71 -11.42 20.64
CA ALA A 144 8.17 -11.67 19.32
C ALA A 144 7.63 -13.11 19.19
N LEU A 145 6.51 -13.27 18.49
CA LEU A 145 5.92 -14.57 18.14
C LEU A 145 6.80 -15.32 17.14
N ALA A 146 7.39 -14.59 16.20
CA ALA A 146 8.33 -15.10 15.21
C ALA A 146 9.42 -14.06 14.95
N SER A 147 10.62 -14.53 14.64
CA SER A 147 11.72 -13.69 14.16
C SER A 147 12.38 -14.34 12.96
N LEU A 148 12.76 -13.53 11.98
CA LEU A 148 13.45 -13.92 10.77
C LEU A 148 14.64 -13.00 10.55
N SER A 149 15.86 -13.53 10.66
CA SER A 149 17.07 -12.88 10.15
C SER A 149 17.15 -13.08 8.63
N LEU A 150 17.56 -12.04 7.91
CA LEU A 150 17.69 -12.04 6.46
C LEU A 150 19.17 -12.04 6.04
N ASP A 151 19.76 -10.86 5.89
CA ASP A 151 21.14 -10.68 5.44
C ASP A 151 21.80 -9.49 6.18
N THR A 152 23.04 -9.17 5.83
CA THR A 152 23.83 -8.08 6.43
C THR A 152 23.76 -6.78 5.62
N SER A 153 22.80 -6.64 4.70
CA SER A 153 22.65 -5.43 3.90
C SER A 153 22.40 -4.21 4.80
N PRO A 154 23.04 -3.06 4.54
CA PRO A 154 23.00 -1.93 5.46
C PRO A 154 21.69 -1.12 5.40
N GLY A 155 20.90 -1.28 4.32
CA GLY A 155 19.70 -0.51 4.03
C GLY A 155 18.49 -0.97 4.84
N SER A 156 17.69 0.00 5.29
CA SER A 156 16.43 -0.24 6.00
C SER A 156 15.44 -1.02 5.14
N LEU A 157 14.64 -1.87 5.80
CA LEU A 157 13.56 -2.60 5.16
C LEU A 157 12.22 -1.90 5.38
N LEU A 158 11.53 -1.62 4.29
CA LEU A 158 10.14 -1.18 4.28
C LEU A 158 9.22 -2.42 4.34
N PRO A 159 8.44 -2.60 5.42
CA PRO A 159 7.41 -3.64 5.51
C PRO A 159 6.12 -3.19 4.84
N LEU A 160 5.95 -3.56 3.59
CA LEU A 160 4.77 -3.29 2.80
C LEU A 160 3.76 -4.44 2.97
N LEU A 161 2.91 -4.33 3.99
CA LEU A 161 1.93 -5.37 4.36
C LEU A 161 0.53 -5.05 3.82
N ASP A 162 -0.05 -6.00 3.10
CA ASP A 162 -1.47 -5.98 2.75
C ASP A 162 -2.29 -6.70 3.85
N PRO A 163 -3.06 -5.97 4.68
CA PRO A 163 -3.74 -6.54 5.84
C PRO A 163 -4.86 -7.52 5.47
N ASP A 164 -5.35 -7.51 4.23
CA ASP A 164 -6.44 -8.38 3.79
C ASP A 164 -5.95 -9.75 3.27
N SER A 165 -4.78 -9.81 2.63
CA SER A 165 -4.15 -11.11 2.29
C SER A 165 -3.22 -11.64 3.37
N GLY A 166 -2.61 -10.75 4.16
CA GLY A 166 -1.43 -11.08 4.95
C GLY A 166 -0.13 -11.13 4.13
N LEU A 167 -0.13 -10.75 2.84
CA LEU A 167 1.11 -10.69 2.06
C LEU A 167 1.96 -9.49 2.49
N LEU A 168 3.22 -9.76 2.81
CA LEU A 168 4.23 -8.81 3.23
C LEU A 168 5.32 -8.73 2.17
N ILE A 169 5.47 -7.56 1.56
CA ILE A 169 6.64 -7.25 0.74
C ILE A 169 7.70 -6.57 1.61
N LEU A 170 8.92 -7.09 1.56
CA LEU A 170 10.09 -6.46 2.15
C LEU A 170 10.91 -5.81 1.02
N ALA A 171 11.01 -4.48 1.07
CA ALA A 171 11.73 -3.68 0.11
C ALA A 171 12.88 -2.93 0.79
N GLY A 172 14.12 -3.13 0.33
CA GLY A 172 15.28 -2.39 0.81
C GLY A 172 15.76 -1.35 -0.19
N LYS A 173 16.09 -0.14 0.30
CA LYS A 173 16.70 0.88 -0.55
C LYS A 173 18.05 0.41 -1.09
N GLY A 174 18.28 0.62 -2.38
CA GLY A 174 19.48 0.21 -3.10
C GLY A 174 19.45 -1.26 -3.54
N GLU A 175 18.38 -1.98 -3.28
CA GLU A 175 18.26 -3.39 -3.64
C GLU A 175 17.57 -3.57 -4.99
N SER A 176 17.90 -4.67 -5.67
CA SER A 176 17.29 -5.07 -6.94
C SER A 176 16.36 -6.27 -6.77
N GLN A 177 15.82 -6.48 -5.58
CA GLN A 177 14.91 -7.59 -5.32
C GLN A 177 13.87 -7.23 -4.24
N LEU A 178 12.68 -7.80 -4.39
CA LEU A 178 11.62 -7.76 -3.40
C LEU A 178 11.40 -9.16 -2.83
N TYR A 179 11.36 -9.26 -1.51
CA TYR A 179 10.97 -10.51 -0.85
C TYR A 179 9.49 -10.47 -0.52
N CYS A 180 8.78 -11.56 -0.80
CA CYS A 180 7.37 -11.72 -0.48
C CYS A 180 7.20 -12.84 0.55
N TYR A 181 6.58 -12.49 1.67
CA TYR A 181 6.22 -13.38 2.76
C TYR A 181 4.71 -13.35 2.97
N GLU A 182 4.18 -14.35 3.66
CA GLU A 182 2.83 -14.38 4.19
C GLU A 182 2.89 -14.34 5.71
N VAL A 183 2.16 -13.39 6.29
CA VAL A 183 1.91 -13.25 7.72
C VAL A 183 0.56 -13.90 8.00
N ALA A 184 0.59 -15.13 8.50
CA ALA A 184 -0.61 -15.89 8.80
C ALA A 184 -1.04 -15.65 10.26
N PRO A 185 -2.25 -15.13 10.54
CA PRO A 185 -2.68 -14.87 11.91
C PRO A 185 -2.91 -16.15 12.73
N GLN A 186 -3.36 -17.23 12.08
CA GLN A 186 -3.72 -18.50 12.72
C GLN A 186 -2.49 -19.32 13.16
N GLN A 187 -1.38 -19.14 12.45
CA GLN A 187 -0.08 -19.72 12.79
C GLN A 187 0.93 -18.57 12.66
N PRO A 188 1.28 -17.89 13.77
CA PRO A 188 2.02 -16.64 13.74
C PRO A 188 3.46 -16.89 13.26
N ALA A 189 3.62 -16.93 11.95
CA ALA A 189 4.82 -17.25 11.24
C ALA A 189 4.99 -16.31 10.05
N LEU A 190 6.25 -16.07 9.68
CA LEU A 190 6.64 -15.34 8.49
C LEU A 190 7.02 -16.37 7.42
N SER A 191 6.03 -16.80 6.63
CA SER A 191 6.22 -17.88 5.65
C SER A 191 6.71 -17.30 4.32
N PRO A 192 7.86 -17.74 3.77
CA PRO A 192 8.32 -17.25 2.47
C PRO A 192 7.37 -17.70 1.36
N VAL A 193 6.99 -16.75 0.49
CA VAL A 193 6.12 -17.00 -0.67
C VAL A 193 6.96 -17.03 -1.94
N THR A 194 7.61 -15.91 -2.26
CA THR A 194 8.39 -15.78 -3.49
C THR A 194 9.36 -14.60 -3.40
N GLN A 195 10.23 -14.47 -4.40
CA GLN A 195 11.12 -13.32 -4.57
C GLN A 195 10.93 -12.79 -5.99
N CYS A 196 10.99 -11.46 -6.15
CA CYS A 196 10.90 -10.81 -7.46
C CYS A 196 12.17 -10.01 -7.71
N LEU A 197 12.91 -10.38 -8.77
CA LEU A 197 14.06 -9.61 -9.23
C LEU A 197 13.59 -8.37 -9.99
N LEU A 198 14.20 -7.24 -9.68
CA LEU A 198 13.91 -5.94 -10.27
C LEU A 198 14.96 -5.65 -11.35
N GLU A 199 14.55 -4.95 -12.41
CA GLU A 199 15.46 -4.48 -13.46
C GLU A 199 16.36 -3.33 -12.98
N ASN A 200 15.86 -2.53 -12.02
CA ASN A 200 16.51 -1.34 -11.51
C ASN A 200 16.62 -1.40 -9.99
N VAL A 201 17.56 -0.65 -9.43
CA VAL A 201 17.68 -0.47 -7.98
C VAL A 201 16.47 0.26 -7.41
N LEU A 202 16.05 -0.16 -6.21
CA LEU A 202 14.92 0.41 -5.50
C LEU A 202 15.33 1.68 -4.75
N ARG A 203 14.63 2.79 -4.98
CA ARG A 203 14.76 4.03 -4.21
C ARG A 203 13.68 4.17 -3.15
N GLY A 204 12.49 3.64 -3.45
CA GLY A 204 11.34 3.59 -2.57
C GLY A 204 10.30 2.64 -3.16
N ALA A 205 9.29 2.30 -2.37
CA ALA A 205 8.21 1.45 -2.83
C ALA A 205 6.93 1.71 -2.03
N VAL A 206 5.78 1.49 -2.66
CA VAL A 206 4.47 1.59 -2.01
C VAL A 206 3.53 0.50 -2.54
N LEU A 207 2.61 0.04 -1.70
CA LEU A 207 1.52 -0.85 -2.12
C LEU A 207 0.43 -0.08 -2.85
N VAL A 208 -0.07 -0.69 -3.93
CA VAL A 208 -1.28 -0.24 -4.60
C VAL A 208 -2.51 -0.75 -3.84
N PRO A 209 -3.51 0.10 -3.53
CA PRO A 209 -4.72 -0.34 -2.85
C PRO A 209 -5.44 -1.46 -3.60
N ARG A 210 -5.97 -2.44 -2.87
CA ARG A 210 -6.68 -3.61 -3.44
C ARG A 210 -7.76 -3.26 -4.47
N ARG A 211 -8.47 -2.14 -4.27
CA ARG A 211 -9.51 -1.66 -5.18
C ARG A 211 -9.01 -1.25 -6.58
N ALA A 212 -7.70 -1.08 -6.75
CA ALA A 212 -7.07 -0.76 -8.03
C ALA A 212 -6.40 -1.98 -8.71
N LEU A 213 -6.46 -3.17 -8.08
CA LEU A 213 -5.89 -4.39 -8.65
C LEU A 213 -6.78 -4.96 -9.77
N ALA A 214 -6.14 -5.62 -10.73
CA ALA A 214 -6.74 -6.38 -11.81
C ALA A 214 -7.19 -7.76 -11.30
N VAL A 215 -8.25 -7.77 -10.47
CA VAL A 215 -8.73 -8.96 -9.76
C VAL A 215 -9.13 -10.13 -10.67
N MET A 216 -9.63 -9.85 -11.88
CA MET A 216 -9.95 -10.88 -12.87
C MET A 216 -8.71 -11.60 -13.40
N GLY A 217 -7.56 -10.94 -13.40
CA GLY A 217 -6.26 -11.53 -13.73
C GLY A 217 -5.59 -12.26 -12.57
N CYS A 218 -6.27 -12.41 -11.43
CA CYS A 218 -5.71 -12.96 -10.19
C CYS A 218 -4.49 -12.19 -9.67
N GLU A 219 -4.45 -10.88 -9.94
CA GLU A 219 -3.45 -9.97 -9.35
C GLU A 219 -3.80 -9.72 -7.88
N VAL A 220 -3.04 -10.30 -6.96
CA VAL A 220 -3.32 -10.27 -5.51
C VAL A 220 -2.61 -9.14 -4.78
N LEU A 221 -1.54 -8.59 -5.37
CA LEU A 221 -0.76 -7.50 -4.80
C LEU A 221 -0.01 -6.77 -5.93
N ARG A 222 0.09 -5.45 -5.85
CA ARG A 222 0.93 -4.65 -6.74
C ARG A 222 1.75 -3.66 -5.94
N VAL A 223 3.05 -3.60 -6.24
CA VAL A 223 4.01 -2.63 -5.70
C VAL A 223 4.32 -1.61 -6.79
N LEU A 224 4.40 -0.33 -6.44
CA LEU A 224 5.02 0.68 -7.29
C LEU A 224 6.44 0.92 -6.78
N GLN A 225 7.43 0.41 -7.51
CA GLN A 225 8.83 0.70 -7.24
C GLN A 225 9.18 2.08 -7.79
N LEU A 226 9.85 2.91 -6.99
CA LEU A 226 10.56 4.08 -7.49
C LEU A 226 12.00 3.68 -7.86
N SER A 227 12.40 3.91 -9.10
CA SER A 227 13.79 3.84 -9.56
C SER A 227 14.36 5.25 -9.77
N ASP A 228 15.59 5.35 -10.24
CA ASP A 228 16.22 6.64 -10.59
C ASP A 228 15.52 7.37 -11.75
N THR A 229 14.79 6.65 -12.60
CA THR A 229 14.26 7.19 -13.87
C THR A 229 12.75 6.99 -14.04
N ALA A 230 12.13 6.09 -13.27
CA ALA A 230 10.75 5.71 -13.47
C ALA A 230 10.07 5.20 -12.19
N VAL A 231 8.74 5.26 -12.18
CA VAL A 231 7.93 4.41 -11.31
C VAL A 231 7.57 3.14 -12.08
N VAL A 232 7.99 1.99 -11.54
CA VAL A 232 7.92 0.68 -12.16
C VAL A 232 6.91 -0.19 -11.39
N PRO A 233 5.76 -0.54 -11.98
CA PRO A 233 4.82 -1.44 -11.34
C PRO A 233 5.34 -2.88 -11.31
N VAL A 234 5.22 -3.54 -10.16
CA VAL A 234 5.54 -4.96 -9.95
C VAL A 234 4.31 -5.66 -9.41
N SER A 235 3.79 -6.64 -10.15
CA SER A 235 2.51 -7.28 -9.88
C SER A 235 2.69 -8.74 -9.50
N TYR A 236 1.99 -9.16 -8.46
CA TYR A 236 1.99 -10.52 -7.94
C TYR A 236 0.70 -11.22 -8.33
N HIS A 237 0.83 -12.33 -9.05
CA HIS A 237 -0.30 -13.09 -9.56
C HIS A 237 -0.34 -14.49 -8.97
N VAL A 238 -1.54 -14.97 -8.63
CA VAL A 238 -1.76 -16.39 -8.31
C VAL A 238 -2.21 -17.09 -9.60
N PRO A 239 -1.52 -18.17 -10.05
CA PRO A 239 -1.85 -18.83 -11.30
C PRO A 239 -3.20 -19.56 -11.20
N ARG A 240 -4.26 -18.91 -11.69
CA ARG A 240 -5.62 -19.47 -11.82
C ARG A 240 -6.24 -19.04 -13.14
N LYS A 241 -7.42 -19.58 -13.47
CA LYS A 241 -8.17 -19.20 -14.67
C LYS A 241 -8.69 -17.76 -14.52
N ALA A 242 -8.24 -16.87 -15.39
CA ALA A 242 -8.54 -15.43 -15.36
C ALA A 242 -9.93 -15.05 -15.92
N VAL A 243 -10.87 -15.99 -15.97
CA VAL A 243 -12.22 -15.79 -16.54
C VAL A 243 -13.30 -15.63 -15.47
N GLU A 244 -13.02 -16.02 -14.22
CA GLU A 244 -13.93 -15.97 -13.09
C GLU A 244 -13.35 -15.15 -11.94
N PHE A 245 -14.21 -14.61 -11.09
CA PHE A 245 -13.78 -13.93 -9.88
C PHE A 245 -13.49 -14.95 -8.78
N HIS A 246 -12.31 -14.87 -8.17
CA HIS A 246 -11.85 -15.79 -7.12
C HIS A 246 -12.09 -15.17 -5.73
N GLU A 247 -13.26 -15.40 -5.15
CA GLU A 247 -13.66 -14.82 -3.85
C GLU A 247 -12.67 -15.12 -2.72
N ASP A 248 -12.05 -16.30 -2.74
CA ASP A 248 -11.08 -16.72 -1.74
C ASP A 248 -9.77 -15.91 -1.81
N LEU A 249 -9.37 -15.40 -2.97
CA LEU A 249 -8.21 -14.51 -3.13
C LEU A 249 -8.56 -13.05 -2.77
N PHE A 250 -9.82 -12.67 -2.96
CA PHE A 250 -10.30 -11.30 -2.90
C PHE A 250 -11.45 -11.14 -1.90
N PRO A 251 -11.19 -11.33 -0.59
CA PRO A 251 -12.17 -10.97 0.43
C PRO A 251 -12.52 -9.48 0.35
N ASP A 252 -13.68 -9.12 0.87
CA ASP A 252 -14.10 -7.72 0.94
C ASP A 252 -13.06 -6.86 1.67
N THR A 253 -12.73 -5.72 1.07
CA THR A 253 -11.68 -4.80 1.53
C THR A 253 -12.28 -3.49 2.02
N ALA A 254 -11.49 -2.67 2.71
CA ALA A 254 -11.96 -1.37 3.18
C ALA A 254 -12.38 -0.45 2.01
N GLY A 255 -13.56 0.18 2.16
CA GLY A 255 -14.07 1.21 1.27
C GLY A 255 -13.27 2.53 1.30
N CYS A 256 -13.86 3.61 0.75
CA CYS A 256 -13.28 4.97 0.82
C CYS A 256 -14.11 5.94 1.64
N VAL A 257 -15.21 5.48 2.24
CA VAL A 257 -16.05 6.30 3.10
C VAL A 257 -15.53 6.13 4.52
N PRO A 258 -15.08 7.20 5.19
CA PRO A 258 -14.68 7.12 6.58
C PRO A 258 -15.86 6.67 7.44
N ALA A 259 -15.55 5.93 8.50
CA ALA A 259 -16.55 5.39 9.42
C ALA A 259 -16.98 6.41 10.47
N SER A 260 -16.11 7.37 10.79
CA SER A 260 -16.34 8.39 11.81
C SER A 260 -15.64 9.70 11.47
N ASP A 261 -16.03 10.76 12.17
CA ASP A 261 -15.32 12.04 12.22
C ASP A 261 -14.36 12.10 13.44
N PRO A 262 -13.50 13.14 13.55
CA PRO A 262 -12.55 13.25 14.65
C PRO A 262 -13.21 13.28 16.03
N HIS A 263 -14.38 13.92 16.15
CA HIS A 263 -15.07 14.08 17.44
C HIS A 263 -15.65 12.75 17.91
N ALA A 264 -16.34 12.02 17.03
CA ALA A 264 -16.89 10.71 17.33
C ALA A 264 -15.79 9.70 17.67
N TRP A 265 -14.68 9.69 16.91
CA TRP A 265 -13.54 8.82 17.19
C TRP A 265 -12.88 9.14 18.55
N TRP A 266 -12.65 10.42 18.83
CA TRP A 266 -12.05 10.88 20.09
C TRP A 266 -12.93 10.54 21.30
N ALA A 267 -14.26 10.58 21.13
CA ALA A 267 -15.24 10.15 22.13
C ALA A 267 -15.29 8.62 22.36
N GLY A 268 -14.45 7.84 21.67
CA GLY A 268 -14.31 6.39 21.87
C GLY A 268 -14.95 5.52 20.78
N SER A 269 -15.45 6.10 19.68
CA SER A 269 -15.95 5.31 18.55
C SER A 269 -14.81 4.54 17.88
N ASN A 270 -15.02 3.22 17.70
CA ASN A 270 -14.15 2.32 16.95
C ASN A 270 -14.83 1.81 15.67
N GLN A 271 -15.73 2.63 15.09
CA GLN A 271 -16.41 2.25 13.86
C GLN A 271 -15.40 1.97 12.74
N GLN A 272 -15.65 0.90 12.00
CA GLN A 272 -14.80 0.45 10.91
C GLN A 272 -15.35 0.91 9.57
N VAL A 273 -14.45 1.22 8.64
CA VAL A 273 -14.84 1.55 7.27
C VAL A 273 -15.63 0.41 6.68
N GLN A 274 -16.76 0.74 6.03
CA GLN A 274 -17.59 -0.25 5.36
C GLN A 274 -16.73 -1.06 4.39
N LYS A 275 -16.81 -2.38 4.50
CA LYS A 275 -16.18 -3.30 3.57
C LYS A 275 -16.93 -3.29 2.23
N VAL A 276 -16.17 -3.38 1.13
CA VAL A 276 -16.69 -3.39 -0.22
C VAL A 276 -16.17 -4.60 -0.99
N SER A 277 -17.04 -5.20 -1.79
CA SER A 277 -16.65 -6.29 -2.68
C SER A 277 -15.76 -5.77 -3.80
N LEU A 278 -14.75 -6.57 -4.14
CA LEU A 278 -13.89 -6.36 -5.31
C LEU A 278 -14.45 -7.00 -6.57
N HIS A 279 -15.53 -7.77 -6.47
CA HIS A 279 -16.17 -8.42 -7.61
C HIS A 279 -16.61 -7.37 -8.65
N PRO A 280 -16.21 -7.45 -9.93
CA PRO A 280 -16.51 -6.42 -10.93
C PRO A 280 -18.01 -6.12 -11.09
N ALA A 281 -18.86 -7.15 -11.01
CA ALA A 281 -20.32 -6.98 -11.08
C ALA A 281 -20.96 -6.32 -9.84
N HIS A 282 -20.25 -6.26 -8.71
CA HIS A 282 -20.75 -5.73 -7.43
C HIS A 282 -19.94 -4.53 -6.94
N ARG A 283 -19.04 -3.99 -7.77
CA ARG A 283 -18.14 -2.91 -7.36
C ARG A 283 -18.97 -1.67 -7.04
N PRO A 284 -19.02 -1.23 -5.76
CA PRO A 284 -19.83 -0.07 -5.43
C PRO A 284 -19.12 1.21 -5.90
N TYR A 285 -19.90 2.26 -6.18
CA TYR A 285 -19.39 3.60 -6.50
C TYR A 285 -19.59 4.59 -5.34
N PRO A 286 -19.10 4.33 -4.11
CA PRO A 286 -19.22 5.31 -3.05
C PRO A 286 -18.17 6.40 -3.29
N SER A 287 -18.61 7.61 -3.62
CA SER A 287 -17.77 8.81 -3.56
C SER A 287 -17.96 9.46 -2.19
N PHE A 288 -16.87 9.63 -1.45
CA PHE A 288 -16.84 10.47 -0.27
C PHE A 288 -16.10 11.77 -0.60
N THR A 289 -16.71 12.88 -0.23
CA THR A 289 -16.06 14.20 -0.24
C THR A 289 -15.94 14.64 1.20
N SER A 290 -14.70 14.85 1.65
CA SER A 290 -14.44 15.34 3.01
C SER A 290 -14.93 16.78 3.15
N CYS A 291 -15.52 17.09 4.31
CA CYS A 291 -15.86 18.46 4.68
C CYS A 291 -14.63 19.36 4.86
N LEU A 292 -13.43 18.77 4.91
CA LEU A 292 -12.14 19.48 5.00
C LEU A 292 -11.61 19.92 3.64
N VAL A 293 -12.24 19.47 2.55
CA VAL A 293 -11.96 20.01 1.22
C VAL A 293 -12.86 21.24 1.05
N PRO A 294 -12.32 22.46 0.90
CA PRO A 294 -13.15 23.62 0.62
C PRO A 294 -13.96 23.35 -0.65
N PRO A 295 -15.25 23.76 -0.69
CA PRO A 295 -16.04 23.66 -1.92
C PRO A 295 -15.27 24.34 -3.05
N LEU A 296 -15.16 23.66 -4.20
CA LEU A 296 -14.72 24.35 -5.42
C LEU A 296 -15.69 25.50 -5.62
N GLU A 297 -15.24 26.75 -5.52
CA GLU A 297 -16.10 27.90 -5.84
C GLU A 297 -16.67 27.67 -7.25
N PRO A 298 -18.01 27.69 -7.43
CA PRO A 298 -18.58 27.58 -8.75
C PRO A 298 -18.08 28.79 -9.55
N THR A 299 -17.31 28.53 -10.61
CA THR A 299 -16.94 29.57 -11.56
C THR A 299 -18.22 30.22 -12.11
N PRO A 300 -18.39 31.55 -12.05
CA PRO A 300 -19.63 32.24 -12.46
C PRO A 300 -20.02 32.12 -13.95
N ASP A 301 -19.34 31.28 -14.75
CA ASP A 301 -19.43 31.29 -16.21
C ASP A 301 -19.90 29.96 -16.83
N ALA A 302 -20.62 29.13 -16.07
CA ALA A 302 -21.39 28.04 -16.66
C ALA A 302 -22.82 28.54 -16.94
N ALA A 303 -23.01 29.16 -18.11
CA ALA A 303 -24.35 29.39 -18.64
C ALA A 303 -25.13 28.06 -18.69
N PRO A 304 -26.42 28.05 -18.30
CA PRO A 304 -27.22 26.82 -18.35
C PRO A 304 -27.34 26.35 -19.81
N PRO A 305 -27.34 25.03 -20.07
CA PRO A 305 -27.50 24.53 -21.43
C PRO A 305 -28.87 24.96 -21.98
N ALA A 306 -28.85 25.55 -23.17
CA ALA A 306 -30.05 25.99 -23.88
C ALA A 306 -31.02 24.82 -24.08
N ALA A 307 -32.29 25.06 -23.76
CA ALA A 307 -33.38 24.12 -24.02
C ALA A 307 -33.45 23.80 -25.52
N ALA A 308 -33.41 22.51 -25.86
CA ALA A 308 -33.61 22.05 -27.23
C ALA A 308 -35.05 22.34 -27.67
N VAL A 309 -35.17 23.18 -28.69
CA VAL A 309 -36.41 23.38 -29.47
C VAL A 309 -36.57 22.17 -30.42
N PRO A 310 -37.75 21.55 -30.55
CA PRO A 310 -37.93 20.44 -31.47
C PRO A 310 -37.98 20.96 -32.91
N ALA A 311 -37.22 20.35 -33.81
CA ALA A 311 -37.26 20.63 -35.24
C ALA A 311 -38.38 19.82 -35.90
N ASP A 312 -39.16 20.52 -36.71
CA ASP A 312 -40.28 20.05 -37.51
C ASP A 312 -39.93 18.94 -38.52
N THR A 313 -40.91 18.08 -38.76
CA THR A 313 -40.95 17.05 -39.79
C THR A 313 -41.37 17.64 -41.14
N PRO A 314 -40.89 17.06 -42.26
CA PRO A 314 -41.80 16.52 -43.27
C PRO A 314 -41.31 15.12 -43.74
N GLY A 315 -42.12 14.05 -43.85
CA GLY A 315 -43.27 13.86 -44.74
C GLY A 315 -42.80 13.90 -46.20
N GLY A 316 -42.75 12.86 -47.04
CA GLY A 316 -43.13 11.44 -47.08
C GLY A 316 -43.01 11.01 -48.57
N ASP A 317 -42.87 9.70 -48.85
CA ASP A 317 -43.12 8.96 -50.12
C ASP A 317 -42.06 7.83 -50.28
N VAL A 318 -42.31 6.54 -49.95
CA VAL A 318 -43.11 5.48 -50.64
C VAL A 318 -42.46 5.12 -52.00
N ASP A 319 -42.01 3.91 -52.37
CA ASP A 319 -41.85 2.54 -51.83
C ASP A 319 -41.09 1.73 -52.95
N PRO A 320 -41.15 0.40 -53.11
CA PRO A 320 -40.29 -0.66 -52.56
C PRO A 320 -39.45 -1.44 -53.62
N SER A 321 -38.61 -2.38 -53.18
CA SER A 321 -38.58 -3.81 -53.62
C SER A 321 -37.19 -4.48 -53.69
N GLU A 322 -37.21 -5.75 -53.25
CA GLU A 322 -36.32 -6.90 -53.54
C GLU A 322 -34.89 -6.86 -52.93
N GLY A 323 -34.38 -7.88 -52.24
CA GLY A 323 -34.51 -9.33 -52.43
C GLY A 323 -33.12 -9.89 -52.76
N PHE A 324 -32.78 -11.06 -52.21
CA PHE A 324 -31.61 -11.92 -52.51
C PHE A 324 -30.35 -11.81 -51.61
N SER A 325 -30.31 -12.73 -50.63
CA SER A 325 -29.42 -13.91 -50.56
C SER A 325 -27.92 -13.82 -50.91
N SER A 326 -27.14 -14.32 -49.95
CA SER A 326 -25.70 -14.67 -49.92
C SER A 326 -25.21 -15.57 -51.10
N PRO A 327 -23.90 -15.87 -51.29
CA PRO A 327 -23.17 -16.75 -50.36
C PRO A 327 -21.64 -16.57 -50.20
N LEU A 328 -21.19 -17.32 -49.19
CA LEU A 328 -19.86 -17.79 -48.79
C LEU A 328 -18.91 -18.15 -49.95
N SER A 329 -17.60 -17.98 -49.73
CA SER A 329 -16.56 -18.73 -50.44
C SER A 329 -15.39 -19.03 -49.52
N SER A 330 -15.26 -20.30 -49.20
CA SER A 330 -14.14 -20.98 -48.56
C SER A 330 -13.15 -21.48 -49.61
N LEU A 331 -11.84 -21.39 -49.36
CA LEU A 331 -10.84 -22.29 -49.97
C LEU A 331 -9.82 -22.77 -48.92
N THR A 332 -9.73 -24.10 -48.89
CA THR A 332 -8.91 -25.03 -48.10
C THR A 332 -7.47 -25.14 -48.63
N SER A 333 -6.44 -25.08 -47.74
CA SER A 333 -5.48 -26.16 -47.33
C SER A 333 -4.38 -26.54 -48.35
N PRO A 334 -3.26 -27.27 -48.03
CA PRO A 334 -2.97 -28.05 -46.81
C PRO A 334 -1.48 -28.14 -46.31
N CYS A 335 -1.31 -28.94 -45.24
CA CYS A 335 -0.19 -29.84 -44.89
C CYS A 335 0.99 -29.43 -43.94
N THR A 336 0.97 -30.16 -42.82
CA THR A 336 1.84 -30.48 -41.66
C THR A 336 3.20 -31.18 -41.98
N PRO A 337 3.93 -31.78 -41.00
CA PRO A 337 4.69 -31.22 -39.86
C PRO A 337 6.17 -31.71 -39.86
N SER A 338 7.05 -31.21 -38.98
CA SER A 338 8.32 -31.91 -38.65
C SER A 338 8.82 -31.55 -37.25
N SER A 339 8.90 -32.57 -36.40
CA SER A 339 9.60 -32.59 -35.11
C SER A 339 11.10 -32.79 -35.30
N LEU A 340 11.95 -32.24 -34.41
CA LEU A 340 13.15 -32.89 -33.87
C LEU A 340 13.67 -32.08 -32.67
N GLY A 341 14.09 -32.79 -31.61
CA GLY A 341 14.47 -32.27 -30.30
C GLY A 341 15.94 -31.82 -30.16
N PRO A 342 16.45 -31.68 -28.93
CA PRO A 342 17.18 -30.48 -28.49
C PRO A 342 18.70 -30.62 -28.45
N SER A 343 19.41 -29.48 -28.38
CA SER A 343 20.83 -29.42 -28.01
C SER A 343 21.08 -28.40 -26.89
N LEU A 344 21.83 -28.87 -25.90
CA LEU A 344 22.25 -28.19 -24.69
C LEU A 344 23.36 -27.17 -24.99
N SER A 345 23.30 -26.01 -24.37
CA SER A 345 24.52 -25.26 -24.02
C SER A 345 24.39 -24.66 -22.62
N SER A 346 25.43 -24.94 -21.84
CA SER A 346 25.62 -24.70 -20.43
C SER A 346 26.04 -23.26 -20.13
N SER A 347 25.39 -22.62 -19.17
CA SER A 347 25.99 -21.52 -18.40
C SER A 347 25.72 -21.73 -16.91
N SER A 348 26.81 -21.82 -16.17
CA SER A 348 26.96 -21.98 -14.73
C SER A 348 26.24 -20.93 -13.89
N GLY A 349 25.43 -21.38 -12.92
CA GLY A 349 24.86 -20.56 -11.84
C GLY A 349 24.72 -21.39 -10.57
N ILE A 350 25.27 -20.87 -9.48
CA ILE A 350 25.51 -21.52 -8.19
C ILE A 350 24.20 -21.92 -7.49
N GLY A 351 24.16 -23.16 -6.98
CA GLY A 351 22.96 -23.81 -6.47
C GLY A 351 22.56 -23.43 -5.04
N THR A 352 21.25 -23.33 -4.82
CA THR A 352 20.61 -23.49 -3.50
C THR A 352 20.18 -24.95 -3.35
N SER A 353 20.53 -25.57 -2.22
CA SER A 353 20.33 -26.99 -1.92
C SER A 353 18.85 -27.44 -1.99
N PRO A 354 18.49 -28.61 -2.58
CA PRO A 354 17.10 -29.02 -2.80
C PRO A 354 16.37 -29.54 -1.54
N SER A 355 17.07 -29.68 -0.41
CA SER A 355 16.60 -30.48 0.74
C SER A 355 15.55 -29.78 1.62
N GLN A 356 15.21 -28.51 1.39
CA GLN A 356 14.20 -27.80 2.21
C GLN A 356 12.81 -27.68 1.56
N ARG A 357 12.62 -28.07 0.29
CA ARG A 357 11.31 -27.97 -0.36
C ARG A 357 10.33 -29.10 -0.03
N SER A 358 10.77 -30.26 0.46
CA SER A 358 9.90 -31.46 0.52
C SER A 358 9.21 -31.74 1.85
N LEU A 359 9.47 -30.99 2.94
CA LEU A 359 8.87 -31.31 4.25
C LEU A 359 7.75 -30.37 4.71
N GLN A 360 7.56 -29.21 4.08
CA GLN A 360 6.44 -28.29 4.40
C GLN A 360 5.11 -28.68 3.73
N SER A 361 5.09 -29.76 2.93
CA SER A 361 3.90 -30.19 2.18
C SER A 361 2.99 -31.15 2.95
N LEU A 362 3.41 -31.67 4.11
CA LEU A 362 2.77 -32.85 4.71
C LEU A 362 1.91 -32.58 5.94
N LEU A 363 1.91 -31.37 6.54
CA LEU A 363 1.34 -31.18 7.88
C LEU A 363 0.59 -29.85 8.13
N GLY A 364 0.21 -29.09 7.10
CA GLY A 364 -0.57 -27.86 7.28
C GLY A 364 -1.40 -27.45 6.06
N PRO A 365 -2.40 -26.57 6.22
CA PRO A 365 -3.14 -26.02 5.08
C PRO A 365 -2.18 -25.38 4.09
N SER A 366 -2.25 -25.75 2.81
CA SER A 366 -1.46 -25.10 1.79
C SER A 366 -1.93 -23.66 1.61
N SER A 367 -1.03 -22.69 1.80
CA SER A 367 -1.31 -21.29 1.48
C SER A 367 -1.84 -21.13 0.06
N LYS A 368 -2.90 -20.34 -0.10
CA LYS A 368 -3.46 -19.96 -1.42
C LYS A 368 -2.49 -19.12 -2.26
N PHE A 369 -1.44 -18.57 -1.63
CA PHE A 369 -0.39 -17.78 -2.28
C PHE A 369 0.88 -18.58 -2.57
N ARG A 370 0.93 -19.88 -2.24
CA ARG A 370 2.13 -20.73 -2.43
C ARG A 370 2.74 -20.66 -3.83
N HIS A 371 1.90 -20.47 -4.84
CA HIS A 371 2.32 -20.38 -6.25
C HIS A 371 2.31 -18.95 -6.81
N ALA A 372 2.19 -17.94 -5.94
CA ALA A 372 2.20 -16.55 -6.36
C ALA A 372 3.54 -16.18 -6.99
N GLN A 373 3.51 -15.39 -8.06
CA GLN A 373 4.68 -14.96 -8.81
C GLN A 373 4.68 -13.45 -8.96
N GLY A 374 5.77 -12.81 -8.53
CA GLY A 374 6.01 -11.39 -8.76
C GLY A 374 6.63 -11.16 -10.13
N THR A 375 6.07 -10.20 -10.88
CA THR A 375 6.50 -9.86 -12.24
C THR A 375 6.61 -8.35 -12.39
N VAL A 376 7.74 -7.87 -12.87
CA VAL A 376 7.89 -6.48 -13.32
C VAL A 376 6.99 -6.29 -14.55
N LEU A 377 6.10 -5.30 -14.51
CA LEU A 377 5.21 -5.07 -15.66
C LEU A 377 5.99 -4.49 -16.86
N HIS A 378 5.42 -4.68 -18.05
CA HIS A 378 6.00 -4.22 -19.30
C HIS A 378 6.30 -2.71 -19.26
N ARG A 379 7.32 -2.28 -20.01
CA ARG A 379 7.83 -0.90 -20.04
C ARG A 379 6.76 0.14 -20.37
N ASP A 380 5.72 -0.24 -21.11
CA ASP A 380 4.60 0.65 -21.45
C ASP A 380 3.76 1.06 -20.23
N SER A 381 3.85 0.32 -19.12
CA SER A 381 3.22 0.66 -17.85
C SER A 381 4.09 1.51 -16.93
N HIS A 382 5.36 1.73 -17.30
CA HIS A 382 6.29 2.50 -16.48
C HIS A 382 5.94 3.97 -16.59
N ILE A 383 5.90 4.64 -15.44
CA ILE A 383 5.72 6.09 -15.40
C ILE A 383 7.11 6.71 -15.46
N THR A 384 7.48 7.20 -16.65
CA THR A 384 8.79 7.79 -16.93
C THR A 384 8.73 9.32 -16.93
N ASN A 385 9.85 9.98 -17.21
CA ASN A 385 9.96 11.44 -17.25
C ASN A 385 9.52 12.11 -15.94
N LEU A 386 9.92 11.52 -14.81
CA LEU A 386 9.67 12.07 -13.48
C LEU A 386 10.36 13.43 -13.37
N LYS A 387 9.57 14.51 -13.24
CA LYS A 387 10.06 15.88 -13.05
C LYS A 387 9.90 16.30 -11.60
N GLY A 388 10.80 17.18 -11.13
CA GLY A 388 10.71 17.74 -9.78
C GLY A 388 10.91 16.71 -8.67
N LEU A 389 11.69 15.66 -8.92
CA LEU A 389 12.03 14.69 -7.88
C LEU A 389 12.86 15.38 -6.80
N ASN A 390 12.40 15.26 -5.56
CA ASN A 390 13.19 15.63 -4.41
C ASN A 390 14.31 14.60 -4.23
N LEU A 391 15.56 15.04 -4.36
CA LEU A 391 16.75 14.19 -4.22
C LEU A 391 17.31 14.12 -2.80
N THR A 392 16.77 14.94 -1.88
CA THR A 392 17.22 15.02 -0.49
C THR A 392 16.34 14.19 0.45
N THR A 393 15.04 14.03 0.13
CA THR A 393 14.14 13.15 0.86
C THR A 393 14.42 11.68 0.49
N PRO A 394 14.76 10.81 1.46
CA PRO A 394 14.92 9.38 1.21
C PRO A 394 13.62 8.76 0.68
N GLY A 395 13.69 7.84 -0.29
CA GLY A 395 12.49 7.20 -0.83
C GLY A 395 11.84 6.19 0.15
N GLU A 396 12.53 5.86 1.23
CA GLU A 396 11.99 5.19 2.40
C GLU A 396 11.34 6.15 3.41
N SER A 397 11.25 7.47 3.17
CA SER A 397 10.68 8.41 4.14
C SER A 397 9.19 8.17 4.39
N ASP A 398 8.78 8.16 5.67
CA ASP A 398 7.37 8.18 6.08
C ASP A 398 6.88 9.61 6.33
N GLY A 399 7.69 10.62 5.99
CA GLY A 399 7.41 12.03 6.25
C GLY A 399 6.30 12.62 5.39
N PHE A 400 5.74 11.88 4.44
CA PHE A 400 4.60 12.29 3.63
C PHE A 400 3.56 11.17 3.59
N CYS A 401 2.29 11.53 3.48
CA CYS A 401 1.23 10.55 3.24
C CYS A 401 0.18 11.10 2.29
N ALA A 402 -0.40 10.22 1.48
CA ALA A 402 -1.41 10.59 0.51
C ALA A 402 -2.58 9.59 0.53
N ASN A 403 -3.78 10.09 0.33
CA ASN A 403 -4.96 9.30 0.00
C ASN A 403 -5.67 9.94 -1.21
N ARG A 404 -6.84 9.42 -1.59
CA ARG A 404 -7.58 9.92 -2.76
C ARG A 404 -7.99 11.39 -2.67
N LEU A 405 -8.07 11.95 -1.46
CA LEU A 405 -8.58 13.29 -1.21
C LEU A 405 -7.49 14.29 -0.82
N ARG A 406 -6.43 13.83 -0.15
CA ARG A 406 -5.45 14.69 0.51
C ARG A 406 -4.04 14.16 0.37
N VAL A 407 -3.10 15.09 0.40
CA VAL A 407 -1.68 14.86 0.57
C VAL A 407 -1.24 15.67 1.79
N ALA A 408 -0.54 15.04 2.72
CA ALA A 408 0.14 15.71 3.83
C ALA A 408 1.65 15.58 3.62
N VAL A 409 2.34 16.72 3.71
CA VAL A 409 3.79 16.85 3.54
C VAL A 409 4.35 17.81 4.58
N PRO A 410 5.61 17.64 5.02
CA PRO A 410 6.27 18.59 5.90
C PRO A 410 6.57 19.86 5.10
N LEU A 411 6.27 21.02 5.69
CA LEU A 411 6.65 22.30 5.11
C LEU A 411 7.98 22.74 5.72
N LEU A 412 8.97 23.04 4.88
CA LEU A 412 10.19 23.68 5.34
C LEU A 412 9.85 25.11 5.75
N SER A 413 10.14 25.49 7.00
CA SER A 413 10.17 26.90 7.37
C SER A 413 11.26 27.60 6.54
N SER A 414 10.96 28.78 6.02
CA SER A 414 11.79 29.61 5.12
C SER A 414 13.13 30.08 5.72
N GLY A 415 13.99 29.17 6.17
CA GLY A 415 15.25 29.43 6.84
C GLY A 415 16.41 28.48 6.48
N GLY A 416 16.18 27.49 5.62
CA GLY A 416 17.25 26.64 5.08
C GLY A 416 17.00 26.44 3.59
N GLY A 417 17.87 27.01 2.74
CA GLY A 417 17.78 26.83 1.30
C GLY A 417 17.86 25.36 0.91
N GLY A 418 16.91 24.92 0.09
CA GLY A 418 16.82 23.59 -0.48
C GLY A 418 15.62 23.50 -1.40
#